data_AF-A0A931QZ68-F1
#
_entry.id   AF-A0A931QZ68-F1
#
_cell.length_a   1.000
_cell.length_b   1.000
_cell.length_c   1.000
_cell.angle_alpha   90.00
_cell.angle_beta   90.00
_cell.angle_gamma   90.00
#
_symmetry.space_group_name_H-M   'P 1'
#
loop_
_entity.id
_entity.type
_entity.pdbx_description
1 polymer ?
#
loop_
_entity_poly.entity_id
_entity_poly.type
_entity_poly.pdbx_seq_one_letter_code
_entity_poly.pdbx_strand_id
1 'polypeptide(L)'
;MDEESKLKQCSFFLIRYVPNLVRDEALNIGLFLHSPEEKYLGCLLTDDLRRIKRFHPQADLEFLRELEQDFSQQIDERGQDLEAYLREMQESFSNLIQVTPPRTCLLADPQAEIQNMFERYVGSRLGGPPSEDTRLRIKQRLTAALA
;
A
#
# COMPACT_ATOMS: atom_id res chain seq x y z
N MET A 1 -23.02 -25.85 -2.05
CA MET A 1 -23.39 -24.67 -2.85
C MET A 1 -22.10 -23.93 -3.06
N ASP A 2 -21.39 -24.31 -4.11
CA ASP A 2 -20.13 -23.68 -4.48
C ASP A 2 -20.51 -22.41 -5.23
N GLU A 3 -20.51 -21.29 -4.51
CA GLU A 3 -20.50 -19.98 -5.14
C GLU A 3 -19.15 -19.88 -5.85
N GLU A 4 -19.17 -20.18 -7.14
CA GLU A 4 -18.06 -19.98 -8.06
C GLU A 4 -17.60 -18.53 -7.87
N SER A 5 -16.51 -18.34 -7.11
CA SER A 5 -16.05 -17.02 -6.70
C SER A 5 -15.62 -16.24 -7.93
N LYS A 6 -16.56 -15.51 -8.50
CA LYS A 6 -16.34 -14.67 -9.66
C LYS A 6 -15.29 -13.63 -9.30
N LEU A 7 -14.16 -13.68 -10.00
CA LEU A 7 -13.10 -12.70 -9.84
C LEU A 7 -13.63 -11.31 -10.23
N LYS A 8 -13.45 -10.34 -9.34
CA LYS A 8 -13.87 -8.95 -9.50
C LYS A 8 -12.67 -8.08 -9.82
N GLN A 9 -12.86 -7.12 -10.72
CA GLN A 9 -11.80 -6.18 -11.06
C GLN A 9 -11.66 -5.13 -9.96
N CYS A 10 -10.52 -5.15 -9.27
CA CYS A 10 -10.20 -4.25 -8.18
C CYS A 10 -8.98 -3.40 -8.52
N SER A 11 -8.84 -2.25 -7.85
CA SER A 11 -7.65 -1.42 -7.90
C SER A 11 -7.15 -1.17 -6.49
N PHE A 12 -5.86 -1.37 -6.26
CA PHE A 12 -5.23 -1.03 -4.98
C PHE A 12 -4.20 0.08 -5.15
N PHE A 13 -4.01 0.83 -4.08
CA PHE A 13 -3.11 1.97 -4.00
C PHE A 13 -2.28 1.81 -2.73
N LEU A 14 -1.00 2.13 -2.80
CA LEU A 14 -0.14 2.14 -1.62
C LEU A 14 -0.06 3.56 -1.07
N ILE A 15 -0.23 3.67 0.24
CA ILE A 15 -0.02 4.89 0.99
C ILE A 15 1.43 4.86 1.47
N ARG A 16 2.21 5.86 1.07
CA ARG A 16 3.64 5.95 1.35
C ARG A 16 3.96 7.16 2.20
N TYR A 17 4.77 6.96 3.22
CA TYR A 17 5.42 8.01 3.97
C TYR A 17 6.76 8.37 3.29
N VAL A 18 6.93 9.62 2.89
CA VAL A 18 8.09 10.12 2.14
C VAL A 18 8.68 11.32 2.89
N PRO A 19 9.63 11.13 3.82
CA PRO A 19 10.19 12.23 4.61
C PRO A 19 11.01 13.21 3.77
N ASN A 20 11.50 12.79 2.60
CA ASN A 20 12.31 13.63 1.72
C ASN A 20 12.05 13.28 0.24
N LEU A 21 11.38 14.17 -0.47
CA LEU A 21 11.05 14.01 -1.89
C LEU A 21 12.27 13.92 -2.80
N VAL A 22 13.35 14.62 -2.47
CA VAL A 22 14.57 14.66 -3.29
C VAL A 22 15.29 13.31 -3.24
N ARG A 23 15.30 12.67 -2.07
CA ARG A 23 15.91 11.35 -1.88
C ARG A 23 15.00 10.21 -2.34
N ASP A 24 13.70 10.50 -2.53
CA ASP A 24 12.63 9.55 -2.87
C ASP A 24 12.65 8.26 -2.03
N GLU A 25 13.09 8.40 -0.77
CA GLU A 25 13.04 7.31 0.20
C GLU A 25 11.61 7.24 0.74
N ALA A 26 10.92 6.15 0.40
CA ALA A 26 9.54 5.95 0.78
C ALA A 26 9.36 4.69 1.64
N LEU A 27 8.49 4.80 2.64
CA LEU A 27 8.02 3.68 3.44
C LEU A 27 6.54 3.45 3.16
N ASN A 28 6.16 2.24 2.71
CA ASN A 28 4.75 1.89 2.63
C ASN A 28 4.18 1.81 4.05
N ILE A 29 3.16 2.63 4.32
CA ILE A 29 2.49 2.72 5.61
C ILE A 29 1.01 2.33 5.53
N GLY A 30 0.45 2.18 4.33
CA GLY A 30 -0.96 1.81 4.19
C GLY A 30 -1.33 1.34 2.79
N LEU A 31 -2.58 0.95 2.66
CA LEU A 31 -3.16 0.40 1.44
C LEU A 31 -4.63 0.83 1.34
N PHE A 32 -5.01 1.34 0.16
CA PHE A 32 -6.40 1.45 -0.25
C PHE A 32 -6.73 0.31 -1.21
N LEU A 33 -7.93 -0.26 -1.10
CA LEU A 33 -8.45 -1.26 -2.02
C LEU A 33 -9.85 -0.89 -2.49
N HIS A 34 -9.98 -0.53 -3.75
CA HIS A 34 -11.23 -0.15 -4.40
C HIS A 34 -11.77 -1.30 -5.27
N SER A 35 -13.03 -1.69 -5.05
CA SER A 35 -13.81 -2.59 -5.89
C SER A 35 -15.04 -1.84 -6.41
N PRO A 36 -15.04 -1.38 -7.67
CA PRO A 36 -16.19 -0.68 -8.26
C PRO A 36 -17.44 -1.55 -8.32
N GLU A 37 -17.28 -2.86 -8.56
CA GLU A 37 -18.38 -3.82 -8.68
C GLU A 37 -19.17 -3.95 -7.37
N GLU A 38 -18.47 -3.95 -6.24
CA GLU A 38 -19.09 -4.08 -4.91
C GLU A 38 -19.30 -2.74 -4.21
N LYS A 39 -18.88 -1.64 -4.85
CA LYS A 39 -18.84 -0.29 -4.25
C LYS A 39 -18.08 -0.29 -2.92
N TYR A 40 -17.02 -1.08 -2.85
CA TYR A 40 -16.21 -1.25 -1.66
C TYR A 40 -14.92 -0.44 -1.78
N LEU A 41 -14.59 0.28 -0.71
CA LEU A 41 -13.24 0.79 -0.48
C LEU A 41 -12.83 0.46 0.95
N GLY A 42 -11.76 -0.31 1.06
CA GLY A 42 -11.08 -0.47 2.33
C GLY A 42 -9.84 0.41 2.37
N CYS A 43 -9.56 0.92 3.57
CA CYS A 43 -8.28 1.54 3.92
C CYS A 43 -7.70 0.78 5.10
N LEU A 44 -6.43 0.41 4.98
CA LEU A 44 -5.65 -0.10 6.11
C LEU A 44 -4.36 0.69 6.22
N LEU A 45 -4.05 1.13 7.43
CA LEU A 45 -2.81 1.82 7.79
C LEU A 45 -2.04 1.03 8.83
N THR A 46 -0.74 1.25 8.89
CA THR A 46 0.16 0.59 9.82
C THR A 46 0.03 1.17 11.21
N ASP A 47 -0.18 0.28 12.17
CA ASP A 47 -0.11 0.59 13.60
C ASP A 47 1.34 0.57 14.14
N ASP A 48 2.28 -0.02 13.39
CA ASP A 48 3.70 -0.09 13.76
C ASP A 48 4.44 1.25 13.60
N LEU A 49 4.10 2.22 14.46
CA LEU A 49 4.75 3.52 14.52
C LEU A 49 6.25 3.43 14.83
N ARG A 50 6.71 2.32 15.42
CA ARG A 50 8.14 2.09 15.67
C ARG A 50 8.90 1.93 14.37
N ARG A 51 8.31 1.29 13.36
CA ARG A 51 8.91 1.18 12.02
C ARG A 51 9.06 2.55 11.36
N ILE A 52 8.06 3.41 11.52
CA ILE A 52 8.11 4.79 11.02
C ILE A 52 9.20 5.58 11.73
N LYS A 53 9.29 5.52 13.07
CA LYS A 53 10.37 6.19 13.83
C LYS A 53 11.77 5.67 13.49
N ARG A 54 11.92 4.37 13.21
CA ARG A 54 13.20 3.81 12.75
C ARG A 54 13.60 4.33 11.37
N PHE A 55 12.62 4.48 10.48
CA PHE A 55 12.84 5.02 9.14
C PHE A 55 13.12 6.53 9.17
N HIS A 56 12.39 7.28 9.99
CA HIS A 56 12.57 8.71 10.18
C HIS A 56 12.40 9.09 11.67
N PRO A 57 13.50 9.32 12.41
CA PRO A 57 13.45 9.61 13.85
C PRO A 57 12.61 10.84 14.22
N GLN A 58 12.59 11.84 13.33
CA GLN A 58 11.83 13.09 13.51
C GLN A 58 10.40 13.00 12.99
N ALA A 59 9.90 11.83 12.58
CA ALA A 59 8.53 11.67 12.11
C ALA A 59 7.52 12.13 13.17
N ASP A 60 6.57 12.96 12.74
CA ASP A 60 5.43 13.36 13.56
C ASP A 60 4.41 12.21 13.59
N LEU A 61 4.28 11.58 14.75
CA LEU A 61 3.37 10.44 14.93
C LEU A 61 1.94 10.88 15.23
N GLU A 62 1.75 12.10 15.72
CA GLU A 62 0.42 12.64 15.99
C GLU A 62 -0.25 12.97 14.66
N PHE A 63 0.46 13.67 13.76
CA PHE A 63 0.03 13.91 12.39
C PHE A 63 -0.39 12.62 11.66
N LEU A 64 0.37 11.53 11.82
CA LEU A 64 0.04 10.25 11.17
C LEU A 64 -1.21 9.59 11.74
N ARG A 65 -1.49 9.76 13.03
CA ARG A 65 -2.73 9.27 13.65
C ARG A 65 -3.94 10.10 13.23
N GLU A 66 -3.79 11.42 13.14
CA GLU A 66 -4.83 12.31 12.63
C GLU A 66 -5.16 11.99 11.16
N LEU A 67 -4.13 11.71 10.36
CA LEU A 67 -4.30 11.29 8.97
C LEU A 67 -5.08 9.97 8.84
N GLU A 68 -4.82 9.00 9.71
CA GLU A 68 -5.57 7.74 9.75
C GLU A 68 -7.06 7.95 10.06
N GLN A 69 -7.34 8.84 11.01
CA GLN A 69 -8.71 9.21 11.36
C GLN A 69 -9.41 9.94 10.22
N ASP A 70 -8.73 10.89 9.57
CA ASP A 70 -9.27 11.61 8.42
C ASP A 70 -9.60 10.65 7.26
N PHE A 71 -8.71 9.71 6.92
CA PHE A 71 -9.01 8.74 5.86
C PHE A 71 -10.21 7.88 6.20
N SER A 72 -10.31 7.41 7.44
CA SER A 72 -11.45 6.60 7.88
C SER A 72 -12.76 7.39 7.78
N GLN A 73 -12.76 8.64 8.25
CA GLN A 73 -13.91 9.53 8.20
C GLN A 73 -14.32 9.88 6.76
N GLN A 74 -13.37 10.23 5.89
CA GLN A 74 -13.66 10.59 4.50
C GLN A 74 -14.24 9.40 3.72
N ILE A 75 -13.80 8.17 4.02
CA ILE A 75 -14.35 6.95 3.42
C ILE A 75 -15.80 6.75 3.84
N ASP A 76 -16.10 6.93 5.11
CA ASP A 76 -17.47 6.81 5.63
C ASP A 76 -18.40 7.90 5.08
N GLU A 77 -17.92 9.13 4.94
CA GLU A 77 -18.70 10.30 4.50
C GLU A 77 -18.94 10.35 2.98
N ARG A 78 -17.92 10.06 2.16
CA ARG A 78 -18.00 10.26 0.70
C ARG A 78 -18.62 9.08 -0.05
N GLY A 79 -18.77 7.92 0.59
CA GLY A 79 -19.54 6.79 0.05
C GLY A 79 -19.14 6.38 -1.37
N GLN A 80 -19.96 6.72 -2.38
CA GLN A 80 -19.75 6.32 -3.78
C GLN A 80 -18.92 7.29 -4.64
N ASP A 81 -18.64 8.52 -4.19
CA ASP A 81 -17.80 9.49 -4.94
C ASP A 81 -16.30 9.36 -4.63
N LEU A 82 -15.89 8.11 -4.51
CA LEU A 82 -14.64 7.73 -3.87
C LEU A 82 -13.47 7.69 -4.84
N GLU A 83 -13.76 7.50 -6.13
CA GLU A 83 -12.75 7.71 -7.17
C GLU A 83 -12.32 9.17 -7.26
N ALA A 84 -13.23 10.12 -7.04
CA ALA A 84 -12.89 11.54 -7.00
C ALA A 84 -12.01 11.82 -5.77
N TYR A 85 -12.35 11.25 -4.61
CA TYR A 85 -11.50 11.34 -3.40
C TYR A 85 -10.10 10.76 -3.63
N LEU A 86 -9.98 9.56 -4.21
CA LEU A 86 -8.68 8.96 -4.50
C LEU A 86 -7.84 9.78 -5.49
N ARG A 87 -8.48 10.40 -6.49
CA ARG A 87 -7.80 11.34 -7.41
C ARG A 87 -7.35 12.59 -6.69
N GLU A 88 -8.22 13.21 -5.89
CA GLU A 88 -7.89 14.36 -5.05
C GLU A 88 -6.70 14.04 -4.13
N MET A 89 -6.70 12.87 -3.50
CA MET A 89 -5.59 12.42 -2.67
C MET A 89 -4.27 12.29 -3.44
N GLN A 90 -4.30 11.76 -4.66
CA GLN A 90 -3.10 11.66 -5.50
C GLN A 90 -2.55 13.03 -5.90
N GLU A 91 -3.41 14.03 -6.04
CA GLU A 91 -3.05 15.40 -6.43
C GLU A 91 -2.63 16.27 -5.22
N SER A 92 -3.27 16.09 -4.07
CA SER A 92 -3.07 16.93 -2.87
C SER A 92 -1.91 16.48 -1.98
N PHE A 93 -1.64 15.17 -1.87
CA PHE A 93 -0.59 14.65 -0.99
C PHE A 93 0.75 14.55 -1.72
N SER A 94 1.54 15.64 -1.67
CA SER A 94 2.79 15.73 -2.45
C SER A 94 4.07 15.86 -1.62
N ASN A 95 4.04 16.06 -0.29
CA ASN A 95 5.26 16.36 0.49
C ASN A 95 5.71 15.29 1.49
N LEU A 96 4.80 14.71 2.27
CA LEU A 96 5.14 13.74 3.34
C LEU A 96 4.39 12.42 3.21
N ILE A 97 3.20 12.47 2.61
CA ILE A 97 2.37 11.32 2.30
C ILE A 97 2.21 11.32 0.79
N GLN A 98 2.22 10.14 0.19
CA GLN A 98 1.95 9.97 -1.22
C GLN A 98 1.08 8.75 -1.43
N VAL A 99 0.11 8.87 -2.33
CA VAL A 99 -0.69 7.73 -2.80
C VAL A 99 -0.15 7.30 -4.16
N THR A 100 0.22 6.03 -4.31
CA THR A 100 0.73 5.55 -5.61
C THR A 100 -0.36 5.53 -6.68
N PRO A 101 -0.01 5.51 -7.97
CA PRO A 101 -0.97 5.20 -9.05
C PRO A 101 -1.73 3.88 -8.79
N PRO A 102 -2.98 3.75 -9.31
CA PRO A 102 -3.76 2.53 -9.16
C PRO A 102 -3.04 1.33 -9.77
N ARG A 103 -3.06 0.21 -9.04
CA ARG A 103 -2.63 -1.09 -9.55
C ARG A 103 -3.83 -2.01 -9.64
N THR A 104 -4.09 -2.53 -10.83
CA THR A 104 -5.22 -3.43 -11.06
C THR A 104 -4.93 -4.83 -10.55
N CYS A 105 -5.94 -5.47 -10.00
CA CYS A 105 -5.90 -6.85 -9.52
C CYS A 105 -7.28 -7.51 -9.67
N LEU A 106 -7.30 -8.83 -9.55
CA LEU A 106 -8.52 -9.63 -9.56
C LEU A 106 -8.62 -10.33 -8.22
N LEU A 107 -9.72 -10.08 -7.50
CA LEU A 107 -9.97 -10.63 -6.17
C LEU A 107 -11.33 -11.32 -6.14
N ALA A 108 -11.42 -12.41 -5.38
CA ALA A 108 -12.68 -13.11 -5.16
C ALA A 108 -13.54 -12.38 -4.13
N ASP A 109 -12.91 -11.94 -3.04
CA ASP A 109 -13.53 -11.20 -1.96
C ASP A 109 -12.59 -10.06 -1.54
N PRO A 110 -12.78 -8.84 -2.08
CA PRO A 110 -11.96 -7.68 -1.75
C PRO A 110 -11.91 -7.38 -0.24
N GLN A 111 -13.02 -7.54 0.46
CA GLN A 111 -13.12 -7.24 1.88
C GLN A 111 -12.36 -8.26 2.73
N ALA A 112 -12.37 -9.55 2.35
CA ALA A 112 -11.59 -10.58 3.02
C ALA A 112 -10.09 -10.55 2.63
N GLU A 113 -9.76 -10.12 1.41
CA GLU A 113 -8.39 -10.17 0.89
C GLU A 113 -7.53 -8.95 1.24
N ILE A 114 -8.15 -7.81 1.60
CA ILE A 114 -7.42 -6.56 1.89
C ILE A 114 -6.35 -6.73 2.98
N GLN A 115 -6.62 -7.51 4.03
CA GLN A 115 -5.67 -7.75 5.11
C GLN A 115 -4.43 -8.49 4.61
N ASN A 116 -4.60 -9.52 3.78
CA ASN A 116 -3.49 -10.26 3.18
C ASN A 116 -2.64 -9.38 2.26
N MET A 117 -3.30 -8.50 1.49
CA MET A 117 -2.61 -7.53 0.64
C MET A 117 -1.82 -6.53 1.50
N PHE A 118 -2.43 -6.01 2.55
CA PHE A 118 -1.79 -5.09 3.48
C PHE A 118 -0.55 -5.72 4.11
N GLU A 119 -0.64 -6.94 4.64
CA GLU A 119 0.52 -7.65 5.20
C GLU A 119 1.64 -7.86 4.18
N ARG A 120 1.29 -8.11 2.92
CA ARG A 120 2.26 -8.33 1.84
C ARG A 120 3.00 -7.06 1.41
N TYR A 121 2.30 -5.92 1.34
CA TYR A 121 2.87 -4.68 0.79
C TYR A 121 3.32 -3.67 1.86
N VAL A 122 2.72 -3.73 3.05
CA VAL A 122 2.95 -2.82 4.16
C VAL A 122 3.60 -3.55 5.34
N GLY A 123 3.25 -4.81 5.58
CA GLY A 123 3.71 -5.57 6.74
C GLY A 123 5.23 -5.66 6.91
N SER A 124 5.67 -5.98 8.14
CA SER A 124 7.08 -6.07 8.54
C SER A 124 7.81 -7.26 7.92
N ARG A 125 7.06 -8.24 7.40
CA ARG A 125 7.62 -9.37 6.68
C ARG A 125 8.02 -8.89 5.30
N LEU A 126 9.31 -8.61 5.14
CA LEU A 126 9.98 -9.07 3.94
C LEU A 126 9.47 -10.51 3.75
N GLY A 127 8.73 -10.76 2.67
CA GLY A 127 8.56 -12.13 2.18
C GLY A 127 9.92 -12.80 2.31
N GLY A 128 9.93 -14.02 2.86
CA GLY A 128 11.17 -14.72 3.24
C GLY A 128 12.27 -14.56 2.19
N PRO A 129 13.55 -14.74 2.58
CA PRO A 129 14.70 -14.38 1.76
C PRO A 129 14.44 -14.66 0.28
N PRO A 130 14.69 -13.69 -0.64
CA PRO A 130 14.43 -13.88 -2.06
C PRO A 130 14.97 -15.25 -2.46
N SER A 131 14.19 -16.02 -3.21
CA SER A 131 14.49 -17.45 -3.45
C SER A 131 15.97 -17.62 -3.74
N GLU A 132 16.60 -18.63 -3.13
CA GLU A 132 18.05 -18.87 -3.27
C GLU A 132 18.47 -18.85 -4.75
N ASP A 133 17.59 -19.32 -5.63
CA ASP A 133 17.73 -19.26 -7.09
C ASP A 133 17.94 -17.86 -7.66
N THR A 134 17.23 -16.85 -7.16
CA THR A 134 17.35 -15.47 -7.65
C THR A 134 18.71 -14.88 -7.28
N ARG A 135 19.17 -15.11 -6.03
CA ARG A 135 20.48 -14.65 -5.56
C ARG A 135 21.61 -15.35 -6.31
N LEU A 136 21.49 -16.67 -6.48
CA LEU A 136 22.48 -17.48 -7.18
C LEU A 136 22.60 -17.05 -8.64
N ARG A 137 21.48 -16.78 -9.31
CA ARG A 137 21.43 -16.34 -10.70
C ARG A 137 22.01 -14.94 -10.91
N ILE A 138 21.78 -14.01 -9.98
CA ILE A 138 22.43 -12.69 -9.98
C ILE A 138 23.94 -12.85 -9.81
N LYS A 139 24.38 -13.67 -8.84
CA LYS A 139 25.80 -13.91 -8.58
C LYS A 139 26.51 -14.54 -9.79
N GLN A 140 25.92 -15.56 -10.40
CA GLN A 140 26.45 -16.21 -11.60
C GLN A 140 26.60 -15.23 -12.77
N ARG A 141 25.61 -14.36 -13.01
CA ARG A 141 25.72 -13.30 -14.02
C ARG A 141 26.87 -12.33 -13.74
N LEU A 142 27.03 -11.90 -12.49
CA LEU A 142 28.11 -10.99 -12.11
C LEU A 142 29.49 -11.65 -12.27
N THR A 143 29.63 -12.91 -11.87
CA THR A 143 30.89 -13.65 -12.04
C THR A 143 31.25 -13.88 -13.51
N ALA A 144 30.27 -14.17 -14.37
CA ALA A 144 30.50 -14.34 -15.80
C ALA A 144 30.83 -13.03 -16.53
N ALA A 145 30.42 -11.87 -16.00
CA ALA A 145 30.72 -10.56 -16.58
C ALA A 145 32.10 -9.99 -16.15
N LEU A 146 32.71 -10.59 -15.13
CA LEU A 146 34.01 -10.19 -14.57
C LEU A 146 35.14 -11.16 -14.94
N ALA A 147 34.86 -12.17 -15.77
CA ALA A 147 35.80 -13.14 -16.32
C ALA A 147 36.05 -12.84 -17.81
#